data_AF-A0AAU7DX29-F1
#
_entry.id   AF-A0AAU7DX29-F1
#
_cell.length_a   1.000
_cell.length_b   1.000
_cell.length_c   1.000
_cell.angle_alpha   90.00
_cell.angle_beta   90.00
_cell.angle_gamma   90.00
#
_symmetry.space_group_name_H-M   'P 1'
#
loop_
_entity.id
_entity.type
_entity.pdbx_description
1 polymer ?
#
loop_
_entity_poly.entity_id
_entity_poly.type
_entity_poly.pdbx_seq_one_letter_code
_entity_poly.pdbx_strand_id
1 'polypeptide(L)'
;MIAQALGSPTSHDPPAGIAEAARKARWAAINVALDEDLDVDAWVIHSWPSEAQMKRYEDAGAEVHTIDPGLETVLAQAEADERPAATIELIHKWYEQKEEGMKTLDLQVGSVIRKTMNAEVSKVSSEGNGSFEALVAVFGNRDSYWDVVMPGAFEETLKSAADFPCLWAHQFNDETAIIGRFTAEETKDGLLVKAGFLDTERAQRIRHLMQEGLIREFSWSGKIREGAWVHPEDGDEYYEIRKVDLWEAGPCFKGANDATELIGVKSTPPRKTSPVEEPKLKASPEAFSVSPSLKARLALSVIP
;
A
#
# COMPACT_ATOMS: atom_id res chain seq x y z
N MET A 1 17.98 9.41 9.46
CA MET A 1 18.96 9.28 8.34
C MET A 1 18.33 9.25 6.94
N ILE A 2 17.44 8.30 6.57
CA ILE A 2 16.87 8.27 5.20
C ILE A 2 16.12 9.57 4.86
N ALA A 3 15.30 10.08 5.79
CA ALA A 3 14.60 11.35 5.58
C ALA A 3 15.56 12.54 5.36
N GLN A 4 16.71 12.58 6.06
CA GLN A 4 17.72 13.63 5.85
C GLN A 4 18.45 13.47 4.51
N ALA A 5 18.74 12.24 4.08
CA ALA A 5 19.28 11.97 2.74
C ALA A 5 18.30 12.40 1.64
N LEU A 6 16.99 12.35 1.92
CA LEU A 6 15.92 12.87 1.07
C LEU A 6 15.67 14.39 1.26
N GLY A 7 16.55 15.10 1.99
CA GLY A 7 16.51 16.54 2.14
C GLY A 7 15.69 17.07 3.32
N SER A 8 15.36 16.24 4.31
CA SER A 8 14.68 16.72 5.52
C SER A 8 15.54 17.74 6.28
N PRO A 9 14.99 18.91 6.65
CA PRO A 9 15.71 19.89 7.47
C PRO A 9 15.82 19.45 8.94
N THR A 10 15.04 18.45 9.36
CA THR A 10 14.98 17.91 10.72
C THR A 10 15.31 16.42 10.72
N SER A 11 15.99 15.95 11.77
CA SER A 11 16.36 14.53 11.94
C SER A 11 15.22 13.68 12.51
N HIS A 12 14.33 14.27 13.31
CA HIS A 12 13.34 13.56 14.14
C HIS A 12 11.88 13.96 13.89
N ASP A 13 11.62 14.95 13.03
CA ASP A 13 10.26 15.36 12.65
C ASP A 13 10.22 15.83 11.18
N PRO A 14 10.48 14.92 10.21
CA PRO A 14 10.55 15.28 8.80
C PRO A 14 9.17 15.69 8.25
N PRO A 15 9.12 16.61 7.28
CA PRO A 15 7.87 16.93 6.58
C PRO A 15 7.17 15.67 6.04
N ALA A 16 5.84 15.61 6.13
CA ALA A 16 5.05 14.40 5.85
C ALA A 16 5.36 13.72 4.50
N GLY A 17 5.60 14.50 3.44
CA GLY A 17 5.98 13.95 2.13
C GLY A 17 7.35 13.24 2.14
N ILE A 18 8.32 13.81 2.86
CA ILE A 18 9.66 13.22 3.03
C ILE A 18 9.60 12.03 3.97
N ALA A 19 8.78 12.10 5.03
CA ALA A 19 8.54 10.99 5.95
C ALA A 19 7.98 9.77 5.21
N GLU A 20 6.98 9.98 4.35
CA GLU A 20 6.36 8.91 3.56
C GLU A 20 7.32 8.31 2.54
N ALA A 21 8.08 9.15 1.83
CA ALA A 21 9.12 8.68 0.91
C ALA A 21 10.20 7.86 1.64
N ALA A 22 10.65 8.33 2.82
CA ALA A 22 11.61 7.62 3.65
C ALA A 22 11.08 6.26 4.13
N ARG A 23 9.81 6.19 4.52
CA ARG A 23 9.15 4.95 4.95
C ARG A 23 9.08 3.93 3.80
N LYS A 24 8.69 4.35 2.60
CA LYS A 24 8.66 3.49 1.40
C LYS A 24 10.06 2.99 1.04
N ALA A 25 11.06 3.88 1.02
CA ALA A 25 12.44 3.51 0.75
C ALA A 25 12.98 2.52 1.79
N ARG A 26 12.66 2.72 3.07
CA ARG A 26 13.02 1.79 4.15
C ARG A 26 12.41 0.41 3.93
N TRP A 27 11.12 0.34 3.59
CA TRP A 27 10.46 -0.96 3.36
C TRP A 27 11.01 -1.69 2.14
N ALA A 28 11.30 -0.97 1.06
CA ALA A 28 11.95 -1.56 -0.11
C ALA A 28 13.32 -2.16 0.26
N ALA A 29 14.14 -1.43 1.02
CA ALA A 29 15.43 -1.93 1.47
C ALA A 29 15.32 -3.17 2.39
N ILE A 30 14.31 -3.22 3.25
CA ILE A 30 14.06 -4.39 4.10
C ILE A 30 13.63 -5.60 3.27
N ASN A 31 12.75 -5.42 2.29
CA ASN A 31 12.34 -6.54 1.44
C ASN A 31 13.53 -7.12 0.68
N VAL A 32 14.41 -6.26 0.14
CA VAL A 32 15.67 -6.72 -0.47
C VAL A 32 16.53 -7.51 0.53
N ALA A 33 16.68 -6.99 1.75
CA ALA A 33 17.47 -7.66 2.78
C ALA A 33 16.90 -9.01 3.27
N LEU A 34 15.60 -9.25 3.09
CA LEU A 34 14.94 -10.49 3.49
C LEU A 34 14.78 -11.49 2.34
N ASP A 35 14.51 -10.99 1.14
CA ASP A 35 14.11 -11.80 -0.01
C ASP A 35 15.31 -12.10 -0.94
N GLU A 36 16.39 -11.31 -0.87
CA GLU A 36 17.60 -11.49 -1.69
C GLU A 36 18.81 -12.00 -0.88
N ASP A 37 19.68 -12.76 -1.54
CA ASP A 37 20.94 -13.24 -0.96
C ASP A 37 22.00 -12.14 -1.10
N LEU A 38 22.11 -11.30 -0.07
CA LEU A 38 23.13 -10.24 0.00
C LEU A 38 24.49 -10.84 0.35
N ASP A 39 25.55 -10.29 -0.23
CA ASP A 39 26.94 -10.67 0.06
C ASP A 39 27.46 -10.14 1.41
N VAL A 40 26.60 -9.45 2.18
CA VAL A 40 26.89 -8.81 3.46
C VAL A 40 25.75 -9.00 4.46
N ASP A 41 26.08 -8.93 5.75
CA ASP A 41 25.07 -8.92 6.81
C ASP A 41 24.27 -7.61 6.78
N ALA A 42 22.95 -7.71 6.73
CA ALA A 42 22.03 -6.58 6.77
C ALA A 42 21.32 -6.46 8.11
N TRP A 43 21.45 -5.31 8.79
CA TRP A 43 20.81 -5.06 10.07
C TRP A 43 19.53 -4.23 9.89
N VAL A 44 18.40 -4.75 10.39
CA VAL A 44 17.12 -4.03 10.39
C VAL A 44 16.80 -3.54 11.79
N ILE A 45 16.97 -2.23 12.03
CA ILE A 45 16.52 -1.62 13.29
C ILE A 45 15.01 -1.40 13.20
N HIS A 46 14.25 -2.15 14.00
CA HIS A 46 12.80 -2.06 14.08
C HIS A 46 12.35 -1.96 15.53
N SER A 47 11.97 -0.76 15.96
CA SER A 47 11.63 -0.49 17.37
C SER A 47 10.35 -1.18 17.83
N TRP A 48 9.40 -1.39 16.91
CA TRP A 48 8.12 -2.02 17.23
C TRP A 48 7.55 -2.85 16.08
N PRO A 49 8.16 -4.01 15.78
CA PRO A 49 7.65 -4.89 14.75
C PRO A 49 6.34 -5.55 15.21
N SER A 50 5.37 -5.67 14.30
CA SER A 50 4.19 -6.52 14.54
C SER A 50 4.58 -7.99 14.58
N GLU A 51 3.71 -8.86 15.11
CA GLU A 51 3.96 -10.30 15.09
C GLU A 51 4.15 -10.84 13.66
N ALA A 52 3.40 -10.32 12.68
CA ALA A 52 3.59 -10.68 11.27
C ALA A 52 4.95 -10.25 10.72
N GLN A 53 5.46 -9.07 11.12
CA GLN A 53 6.80 -8.61 10.75
C GLN A 53 7.87 -9.47 11.42
N MET A 54 7.69 -9.80 12.71
CA MET A 54 8.56 -10.72 13.43
C MET A 54 8.59 -12.10 12.76
N LYS A 55 7.43 -12.67 12.45
CA LYS A 55 7.31 -13.93 11.74
C LYS A 55 7.98 -13.87 10.37
N ARG A 56 7.85 -12.76 9.64
CA ARG A 56 8.55 -12.59 8.35
C ARG A 56 10.07 -12.58 8.53
N TYR A 57 10.58 -11.97 9.60
CA TYR A 57 12.01 -11.99 9.91
C TYR A 57 12.47 -13.40 10.28
N GLU A 58 11.70 -14.13 11.08
CA GLU A 58 11.97 -15.51 11.46
C GLU A 58 11.93 -16.45 10.25
N ASP A 59 10.94 -16.31 9.36
CA ASP A 59 10.80 -17.08 8.12
C ASP A 59 11.99 -16.82 7.17
N ALA A 60 12.53 -15.59 7.16
CA ALA A 60 13.76 -15.23 6.46
C ALA A 60 15.04 -15.71 7.18
N GLY A 61 14.91 -16.37 8.33
CA GLY A 61 16.02 -16.90 9.11
C GLY A 61 16.81 -15.85 9.89
N ALA A 62 16.23 -14.68 10.11
CA ALA A 62 16.90 -13.57 10.77
C ALA A 62 17.09 -13.84 12.27
N GLU A 63 18.29 -13.62 12.78
CA GLU A 63 18.58 -13.63 14.22
C GLU A 63 17.83 -12.48 14.92
N VAL A 64 17.39 -12.60 16.18
CA VAL A 64 16.68 -11.51 16.89
C VAL A 64 17.49 -11.10 18.11
N HIS A 65 17.95 -9.85 18.15
CA HIS A 65 18.66 -9.29 19.32
C HIS A 65 17.89 -8.13 19.95
N THR A 66 17.31 -8.29 21.14
CA THR A 66 16.70 -7.15 21.87
C THR A 66 17.77 -6.26 22.51
N ILE A 67 17.82 -4.98 22.12
CA ILE A 67 18.68 -3.97 22.75
C ILE A 67 17.83 -3.12 23.68
N ASP A 68 18.10 -3.21 24.98
CA ASP A 68 17.41 -2.45 26.02
C ASP A 68 18.42 -1.83 27.00
N PRO A 69 18.72 -0.53 26.87
CA PRO A 69 19.64 0.16 27.76
C PRO A 69 18.99 0.65 29.06
N GLY A 70 17.67 0.45 29.26
CA GLY A 70 16.91 0.87 30.43
C GLY A 70 16.33 2.29 30.32
N LEU A 71 15.12 2.48 30.88
CA LEU A 71 14.29 3.69 30.73
C LEU A 71 15.06 5.00 30.99
N GLU A 72 15.83 5.07 32.07
CA GLU A 72 16.59 6.26 32.43
C GLU A 72 17.63 6.63 31.36
N THR A 73 18.36 5.63 30.84
CA THR A 73 19.34 5.83 29.76
C THR A 73 18.67 6.36 28.49
N VAL A 74 17.50 5.83 28.17
CA VAL A 74 16.73 6.21 26.98
C VAL A 74 16.21 7.63 27.06
N LEU A 75 15.65 8.01 28.21
CA LEU A 75 15.14 9.36 28.45
C LEU A 75 16.28 10.38 28.42
N ALA A 76 17.42 10.08 29.04
CA ALA A 76 18.60 10.95 29.02
C ALA A 76 19.14 11.16 27.60
N GLN A 77 19.13 10.12 26.76
CA GLN A 77 19.53 10.22 25.35
C GLN A 77 18.51 11.04 24.54
N ALA A 78 17.22 10.81 24.74
CA ALA A 78 16.18 11.56 24.03
C ALA A 78 16.18 13.06 24.37
N GLU A 79 16.48 13.40 25.62
CA GLU A 79 16.69 14.79 26.05
C GLU A 79 17.94 15.40 25.40
N ALA A 80 19.08 14.68 25.42
CA ALA A 80 20.33 15.14 24.80
C ALA A 80 20.22 15.35 23.27
N ASP A 81 19.39 14.55 22.61
CA ASP A 81 19.09 14.62 21.18
C ASP A 81 17.99 15.67 20.83
N GLU A 82 17.47 16.40 21.83
CA GLU A 82 16.36 17.35 21.67
C GLU A 82 15.12 16.74 20.98
N ARG A 83 14.79 15.48 21.32
CA ARG A 83 13.66 14.77 20.70
C ARG A 83 12.33 15.46 21.03
N PRO A 84 11.34 15.44 20.10
CA PRO A 84 10.02 16.00 20.36
C PRO A 84 9.34 15.37 21.58
N ALA A 85 8.52 16.12 22.31
CA ALA A 85 7.80 15.64 23.50
C ALA A 85 6.98 14.35 23.24
N ALA A 86 6.39 14.22 22.06
CA ALA A 86 5.69 13.00 21.65
C ALA A 86 6.58 11.75 21.67
N THR A 87 7.90 11.90 21.44
CA THR A 87 8.87 10.79 21.52
C THR A 87 9.09 10.36 22.96
N ILE A 88 9.13 11.31 23.90
CA ILE A 88 9.26 11.04 25.34
C ILE A 88 8.03 10.26 25.84
N GLU A 89 6.83 10.67 25.43
CA GLU A 89 5.59 9.95 25.75
C GLU A 89 5.61 8.52 25.19
N LEU A 90 6.11 8.32 23.97
CA LEU A 90 6.25 6.99 23.38
C LEU A 90 7.27 6.11 24.12
N ILE A 91 8.37 6.68 24.61
CA ILE A 91 9.36 5.97 25.42
C ILE A 91 8.72 5.44 26.71
N HIS A 92 8.02 6.29 27.46
CA HIS A 92 7.33 5.88 28.68
C HIS A 92 6.34 4.75 28.41
N LYS A 93 5.50 4.94 27.39
CA LYS A 93 4.51 3.96 26.97
C LYS A 93 5.11 2.61 26.56
N TRP A 94 6.28 2.60 25.92
CA TRP A 94 6.98 1.36 25.57
C TRP A 94 7.43 0.59 26.84
N TYR A 95 8.00 1.29 27.83
CA TYR A 95 8.43 0.67 29.08
C TYR A 95 7.26 0.23 29.98
N GLU A 96 6.16 0.98 29.98
CA GLU A 96 4.92 0.60 30.68
C GLU A 96 4.32 -0.68 30.10
N GLN A 97 4.25 -0.80 28.77
CA GLN A 97 3.70 -2.00 28.09
C GLN A 97 4.62 -3.22 28.16
N LYS A 98 5.92 -3.02 28.38
CA LYS A 98 6.88 -4.10 28.56
C LYS A 98 6.64 -4.89 29.85
N GLU A 99 6.09 -4.27 30.90
CA GLU A 99 5.82 -4.95 32.18
C GLU A 99 4.52 -5.77 32.18
N GLU A 100 3.57 -5.53 31.27
CA GLU A 100 2.25 -6.20 31.23
C GLU A 100 2.09 -7.27 30.13
N GLY A 101 3.12 -7.55 29.34
CA GLY A 101 3.02 -8.42 28.17
C GLY A 101 2.45 -7.65 26.98
N MET A 102 3.29 -7.50 25.95
CA MET A 102 3.13 -6.59 24.80
C MET A 102 1.72 -6.54 24.19
N LYS A 103 1.11 -5.35 24.17
CA LYS A 103 -0.09 -4.97 23.39
C LYS A 103 0.16 -3.65 22.67
N THR A 104 -0.14 -3.56 21.38
CA THR A 104 0.14 -2.41 20.49
C THR A 104 -0.84 -1.25 20.66
N LEU A 105 -0.40 -0.01 20.34
CA LEU A 105 -1.16 1.22 20.60
C LEU A 105 -1.09 2.21 19.44
N ASP A 106 -2.25 2.75 19.06
CA ASP A 106 -2.51 3.68 17.96
C ASP A 106 -1.68 4.98 18.00
N LEU A 107 -1.25 5.43 16.81
CA LEU A 107 -0.67 6.76 16.57
C LEU A 107 -1.55 7.52 15.57
N GLN A 108 -2.20 8.59 16.03
CA GLN A 108 -2.94 9.52 15.18
C GLN A 108 -1.98 10.45 14.42
N VAL A 109 -2.09 10.47 13.09
CA VAL A 109 -1.31 11.37 12.22
C VAL A 109 -2.12 12.63 11.90
N GLY A 110 -1.44 13.77 12.00
CA GLY A 110 -1.97 15.14 11.93
C GLY A 110 -2.66 15.55 10.63
N SER A 111 -3.36 16.69 10.76
CA SER A 111 -4.24 17.32 9.78
C SER A 111 -3.53 17.71 8.47
N VAL A 112 -4.05 17.23 7.33
CA VAL A 112 -3.72 17.73 5.99
C VAL A 112 -4.68 18.85 5.63
N ILE A 113 -4.16 20.06 5.41
CA ILE A 113 -4.91 21.16 4.79
C ILE A 113 -5.07 20.86 3.30
N ARG A 114 -6.26 20.42 2.89
CA ARG A 114 -6.64 20.32 1.47
C ARG A 114 -7.13 21.67 0.97
N LYS A 115 -6.53 22.19 -0.10
CA LYS A 115 -7.13 23.27 -0.90
C LYS A 115 -8.05 22.63 -1.93
N THR A 116 -9.36 22.68 -1.68
CA THR A 116 -10.37 22.22 -2.63
C THR A 116 -10.75 23.38 -3.55
N MET A 117 -10.61 23.20 -4.86
CA MET A 117 -11.28 24.04 -5.85
C MET A 117 -12.31 23.18 -6.58
N ASN A 118 -13.57 23.61 -6.56
CA ASN A 118 -14.62 23.00 -7.37
C ASN A 118 -14.58 23.64 -8.75
N ALA A 119 -14.20 22.88 -9.77
CA ALA A 119 -14.33 23.26 -11.17
C ALA A 119 -15.39 22.37 -11.82
N GLU A 120 -16.47 22.97 -12.32
CA GLU A 120 -17.42 22.29 -13.18
C GLU A 120 -16.77 22.10 -14.56
N VAL A 121 -16.25 20.90 -14.81
CA VAL A 121 -15.76 20.51 -16.13
C VAL A 121 -16.86 19.70 -16.81
N SER A 122 -17.24 20.08 -18.03
CA SER A 122 -18.18 19.33 -18.86
C SER A 122 -17.62 17.93 -19.16
N LYS A 123 -18.33 16.89 -18.72
CA LYS A 123 -17.98 15.49 -19.00
C LYS A 123 -18.03 15.23 -20.50
N VAL A 124 -16.90 14.80 -21.07
CA VAL A 124 -16.85 14.17 -22.40
C VAL A 124 -17.20 12.70 -22.20
N SER A 125 -18.22 12.21 -22.91
CA SER A 125 -18.67 10.83 -22.79
C SER A 125 -17.59 9.85 -23.29
N SER A 126 -17.32 8.80 -22.51
CA SER A 126 -16.45 7.68 -22.87
C SER A 126 -17.22 6.57 -23.62
N GLU A 127 -18.40 6.87 -24.15
CA GLU A 127 -19.24 5.90 -24.86
C GLU A 127 -18.53 5.44 -26.14
N GLY A 128 -18.14 4.16 -26.19
CA GLY A 128 -17.50 3.55 -27.36
C GLY A 128 -16.07 3.05 -27.14
N ASN A 129 -15.42 3.31 -26.01
CA ASN A 129 -14.02 2.89 -25.78
C ASN A 129 -13.88 1.57 -25.00
N GLY A 130 -15.00 0.89 -24.78
CA GLY A 130 -15.08 -0.30 -23.94
C GLY A 130 -15.31 0.03 -22.46
N SER A 131 -15.73 -0.99 -21.72
CA SER A 131 -15.99 -0.90 -20.28
C SER A 131 -15.68 -2.21 -19.58
N PHE A 132 -15.52 -2.15 -18.26
CA PHE A 132 -15.43 -3.32 -17.41
C PHE A 132 -16.28 -3.17 -16.14
N GLU A 133 -16.59 -4.32 -15.55
CA GLU A 133 -17.25 -4.43 -14.25
C GLU A 133 -16.40 -5.33 -13.35
N ALA A 134 -16.17 -4.89 -12.10
CA ALA A 134 -15.30 -5.60 -11.17
C ALA A 134 -15.68 -5.35 -9.72
N LEU A 135 -15.41 -6.34 -8.87
CA LEU A 135 -15.44 -6.20 -7.42
C LEU A 135 -14.04 -5.76 -6.96
N VAL A 136 -13.90 -4.50 -6.53
CA VAL A 136 -12.58 -3.88 -6.25
C VAL A 136 -12.22 -3.84 -4.78
N ALA A 137 -13.20 -4.05 -3.91
CA ALA A 137 -13.03 -4.30 -2.48
C ALA A 137 -14.02 -5.39 -2.10
N VAL A 138 -13.58 -6.40 -1.38
CA VAL A 138 -14.46 -7.45 -0.83
C VAL A 138 -14.71 -7.12 0.64
N PHE A 139 -15.95 -7.30 1.10
CA PHE A 139 -16.32 -6.99 2.48
C PHE A 139 -16.13 -8.18 3.42
N GLY A 140 -15.70 -7.89 4.64
CA GLY A 140 -15.58 -8.89 5.71
C GLY A 140 -14.49 -9.94 5.49
N ASN A 141 -13.68 -9.80 4.43
CA ASN A 141 -12.50 -10.62 4.22
C ASN A 141 -11.23 -9.84 4.55
N ARG A 142 -10.19 -10.59 4.92
CA ARG A 142 -8.88 -10.06 5.24
C ARG A 142 -8.01 -10.00 3.98
N ASP A 143 -7.36 -8.88 3.76
CA ASP A 143 -6.40 -8.70 2.66
C ASP A 143 -4.94 -8.94 3.08
N SER A 144 -3.99 -8.74 2.16
CA SER A 144 -2.55 -8.95 2.41
C SER A 144 -1.94 -7.99 3.45
N TYR A 145 -2.63 -6.90 3.78
CA TYR A 145 -2.24 -5.93 4.80
C TYR A 145 -2.98 -6.14 6.13
N TRP A 146 -3.74 -7.23 6.24
CA TRP A 146 -4.58 -7.54 7.40
C TRP A 146 -5.73 -6.54 7.59
N ASP A 147 -6.09 -5.81 6.54
CA ASP A 147 -7.25 -4.92 6.55
C ASP A 147 -8.52 -5.73 6.25
N VAL A 148 -9.61 -5.40 6.94
CA VAL A 148 -10.95 -5.93 6.69
C VAL A 148 -11.89 -4.76 6.43
N VAL A 149 -12.35 -4.64 5.19
CA VAL A 149 -13.31 -3.59 4.81
C VAL A 149 -14.71 -4.01 5.23
N MET A 150 -15.38 -3.17 6.02
CA MET A 150 -16.73 -3.46 6.48
C MET A 150 -17.79 -2.96 5.50
N PRO A 151 -18.96 -3.64 5.41
CA PRO A 151 -20.12 -3.08 4.73
C PRO A 151 -20.46 -1.68 5.28
N GLY A 152 -20.77 -0.74 4.40
CA GLY A 152 -21.00 0.66 4.75
C GLY A 152 -19.76 1.55 4.69
N ALA A 153 -18.56 0.99 4.49
CA ALA A 153 -17.31 1.75 4.51
C ALA A 153 -17.23 2.87 3.45
N PHE A 154 -17.86 2.70 2.30
CA PHE A 154 -17.87 3.66 1.20
C PHE A 154 -19.16 4.48 1.12
N GLU A 155 -20.19 4.18 1.91
CA GLU A 155 -21.52 4.82 1.81
C GLU A 155 -21.48 6.35 1.76
N GLU A 156 -20.74 6.99 2.68
CA GLU A 156 -20.64 8.45 2.75
C GLU A 156 -19.98 9.02 1.50
N THR A 157 -18.94 8.34 1.00
CA THR A 157 -18.20 8.73 -0.20
C THR A 157 -19.07 8.65 -1.45
N LEU A 158 -19.87 7.59 -1.58
CA LEU A 158 -20.77 7.36 -2.73
C LEU A 158 -21.95 8.33 -2.73
N LYS A 159 -22.36 8.85 -1.56
CA LYS A 159 -23.35 9.94 -1.47
C LYS A 159 -22.77 11.28 -1.89
N SER A 160 -21.45 11.47 -1.75
CA SER A 160 -20.76 12.74 -2.02
C SER A 160 -20.26 12.91 -3.46
N ALA A 161 -20.06 11.82 -4.19
CA ALA A 161 -19.53 11.84 -5.55
C ALA A 161 -20.22 10.79 -6.43
N ALA A 162 -20.60 11.20 -7.65
CA ALA A 162 -21.30 10.34 -8.60
C ALA A 162 -20.39 9.36 -9.36
N ASP A 163 -19.12 9.74 -9.55
CA ASP A 163 -18.11 8.93 -10.23
C ASP A 163 -16.70 9.31 -9.80
N PHE A 164 -15.78 8.36 -9.97
CA PHE A 164 -14.39 8.43 -9.51
C PHE A 164 -13.44 8.14 -10.68
N PRO A 165 -12.20 8.63 -10.64
CA PRO A 165 -11.19 8.30 -11.64
C PRO A 165 -10.77 6.83 -11.53
N CYS A 166 -10.60 6.14 -12.66
CA CYS A 166 -10.05 4.79 -12.71
C CYS A 166 -8.55 4.87 -13.04
N LEU A 167 -7.70 4.42 -12.12
CA LEU A 167 -6.24 4.47 -12.30
C LEU A 167 -5.63 3.09 -12.52
N TRP A 168 -4.56 3.06 -13.29
CA TRP A 168 -3.66 1.93 -13.35
C TRP A 168 -2.73 1.91 -12.14
N ALA A 169 -2.81 0.85 -11.33
CA ALA A 169 -1.83 0.51 -10.30
C ALA A 169 -1.40 1.68 -9.37
N HIS A 170 -2.34 2.53 -8.95
CA HIS A 170 -2.10 3.64 -8.01
C HIS A 170 -1.04 4.66 -8.46
N GLN A 171 -0.80 4.80 -9.77
CA GLN A 171 0.23 5.69 -10.30
C GLN A 171 -0.23 7.15 -10.31
N PHE A 172 -0.35 7.76 -9.12
CA PHE A 172 -0.78 9.15 -8.92
C PHE A 172 0.13 10.21 -9.56
N ASN A 173 1.37 9.84 -9.87
CA ASN A 173 2.37 10.71 -10.47
C ASN A 173 2.46 10.59 -11.99
N ASP A 174 1.60 9.79 -12.62
CA ASP A 174 1.56 9.59 -14.06
C ASP A 174 0.13 9.84 -14.57
N GLU A 175 -0.09 10.99 -15.21
CA GLU A 175 -1.39 11.36 -15.75
C GLU A 175 -1.93 10.35 -16.77
N THR A 176 -1.04 9.62 -17.47
CA THR A 176 -1.43 8.61 -18.45
C THR A 176 -1.96 7.33 -17.79
N ALA A 177 -1.72 7.16 -16.48
CA ALA A 177 -2.29 6.09 -15.68
C ALA A 177 -3.78 6.29 -15.35
N ILE A 178 -4.34 7.50 -15.58
CA ILE A 178 -5.78 7.71 -15.53
C ILE A 178 -6.37 7.07 -16.79
N ILE A 179 -6.94 5.89 -16.64
CA ILE A 179 -7.39 5.06 -17.76
C ILE A 179 -8.89 5.11 -18.00
N GLY A 180 -9.64 5.78 -17.11
CA GLY A 180 -11.08 5.81 -17.17
C GLY A 180 -11.75 6.59 -16.06
N ARG A 181 -13.07 6.44 -15.99
CA ARG A 181 -13.91 6.83 -14.84
C ARG A 181 -14.83 5.68 -14.51
N PHE A 182 -15.20 5.55 -13.24
CA PHE A 182 -16.14 4.52 -12.80
C PHE A 182 -17.22 5.08 -11.89
N THR A 183 -18.40 4.48 -11.98
CA THR A 183 -19.43 4.55 -10.93
C THR A 183 -19.27 3.35 -10.02
N ALA A 184 -19.61 3.50 -8.75
CA ALA A 184 -19.49 2.41 -7.78
C ALA A 184 -20.79 2.22 -7.00
N GLU A 185 -21.04 0.99 -6.58
CA GLU A 185 -22.13 0.64 -5.68
C GLU A 185 -21.63 -0.38 -4.64
N GLU A 186 -22.03 -0.21 -3.39
CA GLU A 186 -21.83 -1.27 -2.40
C GLU A 186 -22.85 -2.39 -2.64
N THR A 187 -22.35 -3.61 -2.66
CA THR A 187 -23.15 -4.83 -2.73
C THR A 187 -23.00 -5.62 -1.43
N LYS A 188 -23.72 -6.73 -1.30
CA LYS A 188 -23.55 -7.64 -0.16
C LYS A 188 -22.12 -8.21 -0.05
N ASP A 189 -21.40 -8.32 -1.17
CA ASP A 189 -20.10 -9.00 -1.25
C ASP A 189 -18.94 -8.00 -1.23
N GLY A 190 -19.18 -6.72 -1.54
CA GLY A 190 -18.11 -5.73 -1.68
C GLY A 190 -18.47 -4.50 -2.50
N LEU A 191 -17.47 -3.68 -2.82
CA LEU A 191 -17.60 -2.50 -3.68
C LEU A 191 -17.50 -2.91 -5.16
N LEU A 192 -18.63 -2.83 -5.85
CA LEU A 192 -18.76 -3.12 -7.28
C LEU A 192 -18.54 -1.83 -8.08
N VAL A 193 -17.66 -1.88 -9.08
CA VAL A 193 -17.40 -0.75 -9.98
C VAL A 193 -17.81 -1.06 -11.41
N LYS A 194 -18.32 -0.05 -12.10
CA LYS A 194 -18.58 -0.05 -13.54
C LYS A 194 -17.77 1.07 -14.17
N ALA A 195 -16.73 0.71 -14.92
CA ALA A 195 -15.73 1.63 -15.42
C ALA A 195 -15.75 1.71 -16.95
N GLY A 196 -15.67 2.93 -17.49
CA GLY A 196 -15.45 3.18 -18.91
C GLY A 196 -14.00 3.56 -19.18
N PHE A 197 -13.40 3.00 -20.24
CA PHE A 197 -12.02 3.33 -20.64
C PHE A 197 -11.97 4.65 -21.42
N LEU A 198 -10.83 5.35 -21.33
CA LEU A 198 -10.50 6.44 -22.24
C LEU A 198 -9.98 5.90 -23.60
N ASP A 199 -10.05 6.71 -24.65
CA ASP A 199 -9.40 6.42 -25.95
C ASP A 199 -7.93 6.83 -25.90
N THR A 200 -7.17 6.26 -24.97
CA THR A 200 -5.73 6.45 -24.84
C THR A 200 -4.99 5.14 -25.06
N GLU A 201 -3.75 5.21 -25.52
CA GLU A 201 -2.92 4.02 -25.77
C GLU A 201 -2.82 3.14 -24.52
N ARG A 202 -2.54 3.74 -23.35
CA ARG A 202 -2.43 2.99 -22.10
C ARG A 202 -3.77 2.37 -21.68
N ALA A 203 -4.87 3.12 -21.74
CA ALA A 203 -6.19 2.60 -21.38
C ALA A 203 -6.59 1.41 -22.29
N GLN A 204 -6.39 1.54 -23.60
CA GLN A 204 -6.70 0.46 -24.54
C GLN A 204 -5.74 -0.73 -24.41
N ARG A 205 -4.47 -0.51 -24.07
CA ARG A 205 -3.52 -1.59 -23.77
C ARG A 205 -3.94 -2.38 -22.53
N ILE A 206 -4.29 -1.71 -21.44
CA ILE A 206 -4.76 -2.36 -20.21
C ILE A 206 -6.06 -3.11 -20.47
N ARG A 207 -7.01 -2.49 -21.16
CA ARG A 207 -8.25 -3.16 -21.59
C ARG A 207 -7.95 -4.46 -22.34
N HIS A 208 -7.04 -4.44 -23.31
CA HIS A 208 -6.66 -5.64 -24.05
C HIS A 208 -6.02 -6.70 -23.15
N LEU A 209 -5.10 -6.32 -22.26
CA LEU A 209 -4.50 -7.24 -21.29
C LEU A 209 -5.52 -7.85 -20.32
N MET A 210 -6.57 -7.12 -19.95
CA MET A 210 -7.69 -7.66 -19.18
C MET A 210 -8.53 -8.65 -19.99
N GLN A 211 -8.73 -8.39 -21.29
CA GLN A 211 -9.43 -9.35 -22.17
C GLN A 211 -8.64 -10.65 -22.37
N GLU A 212 -7.32 -10.57 -22.41
CA GLU A 212 -6.42 -11.74 -22.46
C GLU A 212 -6.28 -12.44 -21.08
N GLY A 213 -6.93 -11.92 -20.02
CA GLY A 213 -6.86 -12.49 -18.67
C GLY A 213 -5.53 -12.30 -17.95
N LEU A 214 -4.64 -11.47 -18.50
CA LEU A 214 -3.32 -11.17 -17.92
C LEU A 214 -3.40 -10.15 -16.78
N ILE A 215 -4.43 -9.30 -16.79
CA ILE A 215 -4.76 -8.37 -15.71
C ILE A 215 -6.17 -8.70 -15.23
N ARG A 216 -6.29 -9.13 -13.97
CA ARG A 216 -7.56 -9.55 -13.37
C ARG A 216 -7.78 -9.09 -11.94
N GLU A 217 -6.77 -8.48 -11.32
CA GLU A 217 -6.81 -8.04 -9.93
C GLU A 217 -7.00 -6.53 -9.86
N PHE A 218 -7.62 -6.10 -8.76
CA PHE A 218 -7.98 -4.70 -8.54
C PHE A 218 -7.48 -4.23 -7.18
N SER A 219 -7.40 -2.91 -7.06
CA SER A 219 -7.15 -2.25 -5.80
C SER A 219 -7.83 -0.90 -5.79
N TRP A 220 -7.95 -0.31 -4.61
CA TRP A 220 -8.53 1.00 -4.37
C TRP A 220 -7.64 1.77 -3.41
N SER A 221 -7.77 3.08 -3.41
CA SER A 221 -7.11 3.94 -2.45
C SER A 221 -8.00 5.09 -2.01
N GLY A 222 -7.74 5.54 -0.79
CA GLY A 222 -8.55 6.54 -0.13
C GLY A 222 -8.00 6.91 1.22
N LYS A 223 -8.71 7.78 1.92
CA LYS A 223 -8.42 8.08 3.32
C LYS A 223 -9.34 7.28 4.22
N ILE A 224 -8.77 6.45 5.07
CA ILE A 224 -9.51 5.83 6.17
C ILE A 224 -9.89 6.93 7.17
N ARG A 225 -11.19 7.08 7.42
CA ARG A 225 -11.78 8.06 8.34
C ARG A 225 -12.08 7.45 9.69
N GLU A 226 -12.60 6.23 9.68
CA GLU A 226 -12.90 5.45 10.88
C GLU A 226 -12.45 4.01 10.63
N GLY A 227 -11.70 3.48 11.58
CA GLY A 227 -11.25 2.10 11.61
C GLY A 227 -10.63 1.79 12.97
N ALA A 228 -10.48 0.50 13.28
CA ALA A 228 -9.94 0.05 14.55
C ALA A 228 -9.32 -1.33 14.42
N TRP A 229 -8.28 -1.60 15.21
CA TRP A 229 -7.79 -2.95 15.40
C TRP A 229 -8.82 -3.81 16.12
N VAL A 230 -9.02 -5.03 15.61
CA VAL A 230 -9.85 -6.05 16.22
C VAL A 230 -8.94 -7.21 16.63
N HIS A 231 -9.00 -7.56 17.93
CA HIS A 231 -8.28 -8.67 18.52
C HIS A 231 -9.30 -9.77 18.89
N PRO A 232 -9.63 -10.68 17.95
CA PRO A 232 -10.55 -11.78 18.24
C PRO A 232 -9.96 -12.73 19.29
N GLU A 233 -10.82 -13.41 20.06
CA GLU A 233 -10.38 -14.41 21.05
C GLU A 233 -9.66 -15.60 20.38
N ASP A 234 -10.09 -15.94 19.17
CA ASP A 234 -9.49 -16.96 18.30
C ASP A 234 -9.19 -16.36 16.92
N GLY A 235 -7.91 -16.33 16.53
CA GLY A 235 -7.43 -15.86 15.21
C GLY A 235 -6.48 -14.66 15.28
N ASP A 236 -5.82 -14.34 14.17
CA ASP A 236 -4.91 -13.18 14.15
C ASP A 236 -5.67 -11.86 14.26
N GLU A 237 -5.02 -10.80 14.73
CA GLU A 237 -5.58 -9.46 14.69
C GLU A 237 -5.78 -8.96 13.26
N TYR A 238 -6.71 -8.02 13.09
CA TYR A 238 -6.93 -7.34 11.82
C TYR A 238 -7.36 -5.90 12.03
N TYR A 239 -7.12 -5.05 11.05
CA TYR A 239 -7.57 -3.67 11.07
C TYR A 239 -8.91 -3.55 10.35
N GLU A 240 -9.97 -3.27 11.11
CA GLU A 240 -11.32 -3.13 10.60
C GLU A 240 -11.53 -1.73 10.06
N ILE A 241 -11.76 -1.60 8.75
CA ILE A 241 -12.02 -0.33 8.06
C ILE A 241 -13.52 -0.09 7.99
N ARG A 242 -13.99 0.98 8.64
CA ARG A 242 -15.42 1.30 8.79
C ARG A 242 -15.90 2.49 7.97
N LYS A 243 -15.01 3.44 7.64
CA LYS A 243 -15.32 4.58 6.78
C LYS A 243 -14.11 5.02 5.95
N VAL A 244 -14.36 5.31 4.68
CA VAL A 244 -13.34 5.68 3.70
C VAL A 244 -13.80 6.88 2.86
N ASP A 245 -12.91 7.87 2.70
CA ASP A 245 -12.98 8.80 1.57
C ASP A 245 -12.33 8.11 0.35
N LEU A 246 -13.11 7.53 -0.56
CA LEU A 246 -12.58 6.88 -1.77
C LEU A 246 -12.02 7.94 -2.70
N TRP A 247 -10.81 7.73 -3.20
CA TRP A 247 -10.20 8.63 -4.17
C TRP A 247 -10.20 8.03 -5.56
N GLU A 248 -9.82 6.76 -5.67
CA GLU A 248 -9.79 6.02 -6.92
C GLU A 248 -9.90 4.51 -6.68
N ALA A 249 -10.10 3.77 -7.76
CA ALA A 249 -9.92 2.34 -7.84
C ALA A 249 -9.57 1.95 -9.27
N GLY A 250 -8.91 0.81 -9.44
CA GLY A 250 -8.64 0.31 -10.78
C GLY A 250 -7.81 -0.97 -10.83
N PRO A 251 -7.52 -1.42 -12.07
CA PRO A 251 -6.77 -2.64 -12.29
C PRO A 251 -5.31 -2.49 -11.86
N CYS A 252 -4.73 -3.60 -11.43
CA CYS A 252 -3.33 -3.72 -11.08
C CYS A 252 -2.82 -5.13 -11.41
N PHE A 253 -1.49 -5.31 -11.43
CA PHE A 253 -0.93 -6.65 -11.63
C PHE A 253 -1.20 -7.58 -10.45
N LYS A 254 -1.07 -7.05 -9.23
CA LYS A 254 -1.31 -7.76 -7.99
C LYS A 254 -2.04 -6.84 -7.03
N GLY A 255 -3.27 -7.20 -6.69
CA GLY A 255 -4.07 -6.51 -5.69
C GLY A 255 -3.64 -6.90 -4.29
N ALA A 256 -3.90 -6.02 -3.34
CA ALA A 256 -3.78 -6.32 -1.92
C ALA A 256 -4.75 -7.43 -1.48
N ASN A 257 -5.93 -7.45 -2.10
CA ASN A 257 -6.99 -8.41 -1.84
C ASN A 257 -7.15 -9.32 -3.07
N ASP A 258 -6.76 -10.60 -2.91
CA ASP A 258 -6.81 -11.61 -3.95
C ASP A 258 -8.24 -12.11 -4.23
N ALA A 259 -9.21 -11.75 -3.39
CA ALA A 259 -10.63 -11.99 -3.61
C ALA A 259 -11.29 -10.94 -4.54
N THR A 260 -10.55 -9.92 -5.01
CA THR A 260 -11.06 -9.02 -6.05
C THR A 260 -11.32 -9.78 -7.35
N GLU A 261 -12.38 -9.41 -8.05
CA GLU A 261 -12.87 -10.18 -9.19
C GLU A 261 -13.18 -9.30 -10.39
N LEU A 262 -12.64 -9.67 -11.55
CA LEU A 262 -13.09 -9.15 -12.84
C LEU A 262 -14.37 -9.88 -13.27
N ILE A 263 -15.51 -9.20 -13.23
CA ILE A 263 -16.82 -9.77 -13.58
C ILE A 263 -17.02 -9.78 -15.10
N GLY A 264 -16.52 -8.76 -15.81
CA GLY A 264 -16.55 -8.78 -17.28
C GLY A 264 -15.89 -7.57 -17.93
N VAL A 265 -15.46 -7.76 -19.19
CA VAL A 265 -14.89 -6.70 -20.06
C VAL A 265 -15.62 -6.71 -21.40
N LYS A 266 -16.20 -5.58 -21.81
CA LYS A 266 -16.91 -5.44 -23.09
C LYS A 266 -16.01 -4.93 -24.21
N SER A 267 -16.26 -5.41 -25.42
CA SER A 267 -15.58 -4.96 -26.65
C SER A 267 -16.38 -3.95 -27.44
N THR A 268 -15.68 -2.99 -28.05
CA THR A 268 -16.17 -2.22 -29.20
C THR A 268 -15.64 -2.85 -30.49
N PRO A 269 -16.36 -2.81 -31.64
CA PRO A 269 -15.81 -3.23 -32.92
C PRO A 269 -14.46 -2.57 -33.23
N PRO A 270 -13.51 -3.30 -33.84
CA PRO A 270 -12.16 -2.82 -34.04
C PRO A 270 -12.13 -1.57 -34.92
N ARG A 271 -11.44 -0.53 -34.44
CA ARG A 271 -11.00 0.60 -35.27
C ARG A 271 -9.98 0.06 -36.26
N LYS A 272 -10.23 0.20 -37.57
CA LYS A 272 -9.28 -0.22 -38.62
C LYS A 272 -7.98 0.57 -38.45
N THR A 273 -6.91 -0.09 -38.01
CA THR A 273 -5.55 0.46 -38.04
C THR A 273 -4.70 -0.44 -38.95
N SER A 274 -3.92 0.21 -39.82
CA SER A 274 -3.02 -0.44 -40.78
C SER A 274 -1.87 -1.15 -40.04
N PRO A 275 -1.29 -2.23 -40.57
CA PRO A 275 -0.26 -2.99 -39.86
C PRO A 275 1.02 -2.18 -39.68
N VAL A 276 1.58 -2.18 -38.48
CA VAL A 276 2.97 -1.75 -38.20
C VAL A 276 3.80 -3.02 -37.98
N GLU A 277 4.92 -3.12 -38.69
CA GLU A 277 5.84 -4.27 -38.68
C GLU A 277 6.57 -4.42 -37.33
N GLU A 278 6.60 -5.65 -36.80
CA GLU A 278 7.30 -6.00 -35.56
C GLU A 278 8.83 -6.19 -35.77
N PRO A 279 9.71 -5.70 -34.89
CA PRO A 279 11.11 -6.09 -34.90
C PRO A 279 11.33 -7.41 -34.14
N LYS A 280 12.00 -8.36 -34.80
CA LYS A 280 12.40 -9.66 -34.24
C LYS A 280 13.60 -9.52 -33.29
N LEU A 281 13.46 -9.96 -32.04
CA LEU A 281 14.57 -10.08 -31.10
C LEU A 281 15.19 -11.50 -31.16
N LYS A 282 16.52 -11.59 -31.20
CA LYS A 282 17.28 -12.86 -31.15
C LYS A 282 17.56 -13.25 -29.69
N ALA A 283 17.39 -14.52 -29.37
CA ALA A 283 17.76 -15.11 -28.07
C ALA A 283 19.24 -15.56 -28.04
N SER A 284 19.89 -15.46 -26.88
CA SER A 284 21.08 -16.24 -26.52
C SER A 284 20.88 -16.88 -25.14
N PRO A 285 21.29 -18.14 -24.89
CA PRO A 285 21.12 -18.79 -23.60
C PRO A 285 22.45 -18.79 -22.83
N GLU A 286 22.45 -18.32 -21.57
CA GLU A 286 23.41 -18.78 -20.58
C GLU A 286 22.70 -19.01 -19.25
N ALA A 287 22.89 -20.23 -18.71
CA ALA A 287 22.36 -20.67 -17.44
C ALA A 287 23.39 -20.39 -16.34
N PHE A 288 22.96 -19.80 -15.22
CA PHE A 288 23.78 -19.64 -14.03
C PHE A 288 23.39 -20.68 -12.97
N SER A 289 24.40 -21.37 -12.42
CA SER A 289 24.26 -22.35 -11.34
C SER A 289 24.29 -21.69 -9.97
N VAL A 290 23.44 -22.14 -9.06
CA VAL A 290 23.33 -21.65 -7.68
C VAL A 290 24.37 -22.35 -6.78
N SER A 291 25.07 -21.56 -5.94
CA SER A 291 25.95 -22.02 -4.85
C SER A 291 25.27 -21.77 -3.50
N PRO A 292 25.64 -22.45 -2.39
CA PRO A 292 24.84 -22.50 -1.18
C PRO A 292 24.95 -21.24 -0.31
N SER A 293 23.81 -20.91 0.31
CA SER A 293 23.45 -19.66 0.99
C SER A 293 24.23 -19.34 2.27
N LEU A 294 24.44 -18.04 2.51
CA LEU A 294 24.66 -17.46 3.84
C LEU A 294 23.35 -16.84 4.36
N LYS A 295 23.16 -16.81 5.68
CA LYS A 295 21.90 -16.39 6.33
C LYS A 295 22.00 -14.95 6.83
N ALA A 296 20.96 -14.16 6.57
CA ALA A 296 20.78 -12.82 7.15
C ALA A 296 20.65 -12.88 8.68
N ARG A 297 21.09 -11.81 9.38
CA ARG A 297 21.01 -11.66 10.84
C ARG A 297 20.35 -10.32 11.19
N LEU A 298 19.39 -10.30 12.11
CA LEU A 298 18.65 -9.11 12.50
C LEU A 298 19.05 -8.67 13.93
N ALA A 299 19.12 -7.35 14.19
CA ALA A 299 19.14 -6.81 15.56
C ALA A 299 17.85 -6.05 15.82
N LEU A 300 17.13 -6.45 16.85
CA LEU A 300 16.02 -5.73 17.42
C LEU A 300 16.52 -4.61 18.35
N SER A 301 16.95 -3.48 17.77
CA SER A 301 17.26 -2.32 18.60
C SER A 301 16.01 -1.59 19.08
N VAL A 302 15.88 -1.35 20.39
CA VAL A 302 14.92 -0.36 20.90
C VAL A 302 15.60 1.00 20.81
N ILE A 303 15.03 1.86 19.93
CA ILE A 303 15.10 3.34 19.78
C ILE A 303 15.59 3.80 18.39
N PRO A 304 14.85 4.72 17.72
CA PRO A 304 15.24 5.39 16.47
C PRO A 304 16.31 6.49 16.62
#